data_AF-A0A7R9Y004-F1
#
_entry.id   AF-A0A7R9Y004-F1
#
_cell.length_a   1.000
_cell.length_b   1.000
_cell.length_c   1.000
_cell.angle_alpha   90.00
_cell.angle_beta   90.00
_cell.angle_gamma   90.00
#
_symmetry.space_group_name_H-M   'P 1'
#
loop_
_entity.id
_entity.type
_entity.pdbx_description
1 polymer ?
#
loop_
_entity_poly.entity_id
_entity_poly.type
_entity_poly.pdbx_seq_one_letter_code
_entity_poly.pdbx_strand_id
1 'polypeptide(L)'
;GGSVAGAGADPSATSMLADEVIDEETYAAMARLKATKGEYRRAYDEVKDLKTAVAPHVTAVQECRAELLREFQRWYDDGGHGQIGGVGASEEELDYGEQFVSMELQKIASEDPESVAFFAAKKTMRQAPRSVPLSLTRSRGR
;
A
#
# COMPACT_ATOMS: atom_id res chain seq x y z
N GLY A 1 41.40 13.12 -2.31
CA GLY A 1 41.90 13.75 -1.07
C GLY A 1 40.98 13.39 0.06
N GLY A 2 41.54 12.92 1.18
CA GLY A 2 40.76 12.50 2.36
C GLY A 2 41.50 11.45 3.18
N SER A 3 42.66 11.82 3.72
CA SER A 3 43.50 10.97 4.58
C SER A 3 42.80 10.74 5.92
N VAL A 4 42.50 9.49 6.25
CA VAL A 4 41.99 9.09 7.57
C VAL A 4 43.10 9.28 8.60
N ALA A 5 42.87 10.19 9.55
CA ALA A 5 43.75 10.40 10.69
C ALA A 5 43.69 9.15 11.57
N GLY A 6 44.77 8.37 11.55
CA GLY A 6 45.00 7.30 12.52
C GLY A 6 45.07 7.91 13.91
N ALA A 7 44.08 7.61 14.73
CA ALA A 7 44.17 7.83 16.18
C ALA A 7 45.26 6.89 16.71
N GLY A 8 46.48 7.41 16.83
CA GLY A 8 47.56 6.75 17.54
C GLY A 8 47.18 6.62 19.00
N ALA A 9 46.68 5.44 19.38
CA ALA A 9 46.66 5.04 20.78
C ALA A 9 48.12 4.87 21.20
N ASP A 10 48.59 5.76 22.06
CA ASP A 10 49.95 5.76 22.58
C ASP A 10 50.18 4.43 23.32
N PRO A 11 51.05 3.52 22.83
CA PRO A 11 51.27 2.22 23.45
C PRO A 11 51.88 2.37 24.86
N SER A 12 52.50 3.52 25.13
CA SER A 12 53.11 3.88 26.41
C SER A 12 52.08 4.02 27.55
N ALA A 13 50.92 4.64 27.28
CA ALA A 13 49.86 4.81 28.27
C ALA A 13 49.15 3.49 28.61
N THR A 14 49.07 2.57 27.65
CA THR A 14 48.49 1.23 27.86
C THR A 14 49.43 0.33 28.67
N SER A 15 50.75 0.51 28.51
CA SER A 15 51.77 -0.25 29.27
C SER A 15 51.86 0.17 30.74
N MET A 16 51.60 1.43 31.08
CA MET A 16 51.62 1.94 32.46
C MET A 16 50.44 1.43 33.30
N LEU A 17 49.30 1.14 32.68
CA LEU A 17 48.12 0.57 33.35
C LEU A 17 48.22 -0.93 33.61
N ALA A 18 49.18 -1.62 32.98
CA ALA A 18 49.37 -3.06 33.14
C ALA A 18 50.16 -3.43 34.41
N ASP A 19 50.89 -2.47 34.99
CA ASP A 19 51.74 -2.65 36.18
C ASP A 19 51.06 -2.17 37.48
N GLU A 20 49.86 -1.61 37.38
CA GLU A 20 49.06 -1.17 38.53
C GLU A 20 48.25 -2.37 39.08
N VAL A 21 48.45 -2.70 40.36
CA VAL A 21 47.72 -3.79 41.02
C VAL A 21 46.25 -3.35 41.18
N ILE A 22 45.38 -3.85 40.29
CA ILE A 22 43.95 -3.54 40.25
C ILE A 22 43.24 -4.34 41.36
N ASP A 23 42.44 -3.66 42.18
CA ASP A 23 41.58 -4.32 43.18
C ASP A 23 40.39 -5.07 42.54
N GLU A 24 39.77 -5.97 43.30
CA GLU A 24 38.72 -6.85 42.80
C GLU A 24 37.48 -6.09 42.31
N GLU A 25 37.12 -5.00 43.00
CA GLU A 25 35.96 -4.16 42.64
C GLU A 25 36.20 -3.47 41.28
N THR A 26 37.38 -2.90 41.10
CA THR A 26 37.79 -2.22 39.88
C THR A 26 37.87 -3.21 38.72
N TYR A 27 38.42 -4.41 38.94
CA TYR A 27 38.42 -5.46 37.93
C TYR A 27 37.00 -5.87 37.51
N ALA A 28 36.11 -6.09 38.48
CA ALA A 28 34.71 -6.44 38.22
C ALA A 28 33.97 -5.32 37.47
N ALA A 29 34.26 -4.05 37.78
CA ALA A 29 33.72 -2.90 37.04
C ALA A 29 34.23 -2.85 35.60
N MET A 30 35.52 -3.05 35.37
CA MET A 30 36.11 -3.10 34.02
C MET A 30 35.55 -4.27 33.20
N ALA A 31 35.39 -5.44 33.80
CA ALA A 31 34.81 -6.62 33.15
C ALA A 31 33.36 -6.36 32.70
N ARG A 32 32.53 -5.76 33.57
CA ARG A 32 31.16 -5.36 33.24
C ARG A 32 31.13 -4.33 32.12
N LEU A 33 31.98 -3.30 32.18
CA LEU A 33 32.07 -2.28 31.13
C LEU A 33 32.47 -2.87 29.77
N LYS A 34 33.41 -3.82 29.77
CA LYS A 34 33.83 -4.51 28.54
C LYS A 34 32.71 -5.37 27.96
N ALA A 35 31.99 -6.09 28.82
CA ALA A 35 30.84 -6.88 28.42
C ALA A 35 29.74 -6.00 27.81
N THR A 36 29.34 -4.92 28.49
CA THR A 36 28.28 -4.02 27.99
C THR A 36 28.69 -3.28 26.73
N LYS A 37 29.96 -2.87 26.59
CA LYS A 37 30.48 -2.32 25.31
C LYS A 37 30.38 -3.34 24.18
N GLY A 38 30.69 -4.60 24.45
CA GLY A 38 30.57 -5.69 23.47
C GLY A 38 29.12 -5.92 23.04
N GLU A 39 28.19 -5.97 23.99
CA GLU A 39 26.75 -6.10 23.73
C GLU A 39 26.20 -4.92 22.94
N TYR A 40 26.53 -3.69 23.36
CA TYR A 40 26.14 -2.49 22.62
C TYR A 40 26.63 -2.54 21.18
N ARG A 41 27.90 -2.91 20.97
CA ARG A 41 28.47 -2.97 19.62
C ARG A 41 27.72 -3.96 18.73
N ARG A 42 27.44 -5.16 19.26
CA ARG A 42 26.65 -6.18 18.54
C ARG A 42 25.26 -5.68 18.19
N ALA A 43 24.53 -5.13 19.16
CA ALA A 43 23.18 -4.61 18.94
C ALA A 43 23.18 -3.45 17.94
N TYR A 44 24.18 -2.58 17.99
CA TYR A 44 24.33 -1.48 17.04
C TYR A 44 24.59 -1.99 15.62
N ASP A 45 25.52 -2.95 15.46
CA ASP A 45 25.84 -3.53 14.16
C ASP A 45 24.62 -4.30 13.61
N GLU A 46 23.85 -5.02 14.44
CA GLU A 46 22.59 -5.66 14.04
C GLU A 46 21.55 -4.66 13.54
N VAL A 47 21.30 -3.57 14.27
CA VAL A 47 20.36 -2.52 13.83
C VAL A 47 20.82 -1.87 12.53
N LYS A 48 22.12 -1.64 12.39
CA LYS A 48 22.70 -1.08 11.16
C LYS A 48 22.48 -2.03 9.98
N ASP A 49 22.77 -3.32 10.16
CA ASP A 49 22.63 -4.33 9.13
C ASP A 49 21.14 -4.48 8.73
N LEU A 50 20.23 -4.58 9.71
CA LEU A 50 18.79 -4.63 9.45
C LEU A 50 18.29 -3.40 8.70
N LYS A 51 18.75 -2.19 9.04
CA LYS A 51 18.41 -0.97 8.28
C LYS A 51 18.87 -1.04 6.83
N THR A 52 20.07 -1.56 6.59
CA THR A 52 20.56 -1.74 5.22
C THR A 52 19.79 -2.82 4.46
N ALA A 53 19.33 -3.87 5.15
CA ALA A 53 18.53 -4.94 4.56
C ALA A 53 17.10 -4.48 4.21
N VAL A 54 16.51 -3.54 4.96
CA VAL A 54 15.15 -3.02 4.68
C VAL A 54 15.09 -2.20 3.40
N ALA A 55 16.13 -1.41 3.10
CA ALA A 55 16.15 -0.52 1.94
C ALA A 55 15.83 -1.20 0.59
N PRO A 56 16.46 -2.33 0.20
CA PRO A 56 16.14 -3.00 -1.06
C PRO A 56 14.71 -3.59 -1.06
N HIS A 57 14.18 -4.02 0.07
CA HIS A 57 12.79 -4.52 0.14
C HIS A 57 11.78 -3.41 -0.11
N VAL A 58 12.02 -2.20 0.41
CA VAL A 58 11.18 -1.03 0.11
C VAL A 58 11.19 -0.73 -1.38
N THR A 59 12.36 -0.74 -2.01
CA THR A 59 12.50 -0.55 -3.47
C THR A 59 11.76 -1.63 -4.25
N ALA A 60 11.94 -2.90 -3.88
CA ALA A 60 11.27 -4.03 -4.54
C ALA A 60 9.74 -3.94 -4.50
N VAL A 61 9.16 -3.44 -3.40
CA VAL A 61 7.71 -3.19 -3.29
C VAL A 61 7.26 -2.10 -4.27
N GLN A 62 8.03 -1.02 -4.43
CA GLN A 62 7.70 0.04 -5.38
C GLN A 62 7.81 -0.45 -6.82
N GLU A 63 8.84 -1.23 -7.14
CA GLU A 63 9.02 -1.83 -8.47
C GLU A 63 7.88 -2.80 -8.79
N CYS A 64 7.51 -3.68 -7.86
CA CYS A 64 6.38 -4.59 -8.03
C CYS A 64 5.07 -3.82 -8.27
N ARG A 65 4.82 -2.76 -7.49
CA ARG A 65 3.65 -1.89 -7.70
C ARG A 65 3.67 -1.23 -9.08
N ALA A 66 4.82 -0.74 -9.51
CA ALA A 66 4.96 -0.12 -10.82
C ALA A 66 4.72 -1.14 -11.96
N GLU A 67 5.23 -2.36 -11.83
CA GLU A 67 5.00 -3.40 -12.84
C GLU A 67 3.54 -3.81 -12.90
N LEU A 68 2.87 -4.01 -11.76
CA LEU A 68 1.42 -4.30 -11.74
C LEU A 68 0.60 -3.22 -12.44
N LEU A 69 0.91 -1.93 -12.21
CA LEU A 69 0.23 -0.83 -12.89
C LEU A 69 0.54 -0.81 -14.39
N ARG A 70 1.78 -1.14 -14.77
CA ARG A 70 2.20 -1.21 -16.17
C ARG A 70 1.51 -2.35 -16.93
N GLU A 71 1.45 -3.53 -16.31
CA GLU A 71 0.74 -4.68 -16.84
C GLU A 71 -0.76 -4.40 -16.95
N PHE A 72 -1.35 -3.80 -15.93
CA PHE A 72 -2.75 -3.39 -15.96
C PHE A 72 -3.03 -2.37 -17.07
N GLN A 73 -2.19 -1.33 -17.20
CA GLN A 73 -2.34 -0.33 -18.24
C GLN A 73 -2.25 -0.95 -19.63
N ARG A 74 -1.25 -1.82 -19.86
CA ARG A 74 -1.10 -2.56 -21.11
C ARG A 74 -2.34 -3.40 -21.40
N TRP A 75 -2.81 -4.17 -20.43
CA TRP A 75 -4.01 -4.99 -20.56
C TRP A 75 -5.26 -4.14 -20.86
N TYR A 76 -5.39 -2.97 -20.23
CA TYR A 76 -6.49 -2.05 -20.45
C TYR A 76 -6.48 -1.48 -21.86
N ASP A 77 -5.31 -1.02 -22.32
CA ASP A 77 -5.08 -0.47 -23.66
C ASP A 77 -5.28 -1.53 -24.76
N ASP A 78 -4.93 -2.79 -24.47
CA ASP A 78 -5.15 -3.95 -25.34
C ASP A 78 -6.63 -4.40 -25.38
N GLY A 79 -7.56 -3.66 -24.76
CA GLY A 79 -8.99 -3.94 -24.78
C GLY A 79 -9.46 -4.96 -23.74
N GLY A 80 -8.62 -5.31 -22.77
CA GLY A 80 -8.93 -6.27 -21.72
C GLY A 80 -10.17 -5.90 -20.89
N HIS A 81 -10.52 -4.61 -20.81
CA HIS A 81 -11.75 -4.14 -20.17
C HIS A 81 -13.02 -4.72 -20.81
N GLY A 82 -13.00 -5.05 -22.11
CA GLY A 82 -14.10 -5.77 -22.78
C GLY A 82 -14.21 -7.24 -22.37
N GLN A 83 -13.14 -7.83 -21.84
CA GLN A 83 -13.08 -9.24 -21.42
C GLN A 83 -13.64 -9.48 -20.00
N ILE A 84 -13.54 -8.49 -19.10
CA ILE A 84 -14.19 -8.55 -17.76
C ILE A 84 -15.70 -8.35 -17.88
N GLY A 85 -16.13 -7.64 -18.92
CA GLY A 85 -17.52 -7.33 -19.19
C GLY A 85 -18.31 -8.38 -19.95
N GLY A 86 -17.76 -9.54 -20.31
CA GLY A 86 -18.53 -10.65 -20.94
C GLY A 86 -19.35 -10.31 -22.21
N VAL A 87 -19.24 -9.09 -22.74
CA VAL A 87 -20.11 -8.57 -23.79
C VAL A 87 -19.19 -7.80 -24.71
N GLY A 88 -18.96 -8.41 -25.88
CA GLY A 88 -18.37 -7.71 -27.00
C GLY A 88 -19.13 -6.42 -27.25
N ALA A 89 -18.44 -5.41 -27.74
CA ALA A 89 -19.03 -4.23 -28.33
C ALA A 89 -19.82 -4.61 -29.60
N SER A 90 -20.92 -5.34 -29.42
CA SER A 90 -21.76 -5.95 -30.43
C SER A 90 -23.12 -6.18 -29.79
N GLU A 91 -23.99 -5.18 -29.92
CA GLU A 91 -25.32 -5.10 -29.32
C GLU A 91 -25.28 -4.96 -27.78
N GLU A 92 -25.82 -3.86 -27.29
CA GLU A 92 -26.14 -3.68 -25.88
C GLU A 92 -27.15 -4.78 -25.52
N GLU A 93 -26.68 -5.95 -25.07
CA GLU A 93 -27.55 -7.02 -24.57
C GLU A 93 -28.22 -6.46 -23.33
N LEU A 94 -29.39 -5.84 -23.55
CA LEU A 94 -30.27 -5.33 -22.51
C LEU A 94 -30.36 -6.42 -21.44
N ASP A 95 -30.17 -6.06 -20.18
CA ASP A 95 -30.27 -7.06 -19.12
C ASP A 95 -31.67 -7.72 -19.14
N TYR A 96 -31.83 -8.89 -18.51
CA TYR A 96 -33.13 -9.58 -18.49
C TYR A 96 -34.28 -8.68 -17.99
N GLY A 97 -34.00 -7.72 -17.12
CA GLY A 97 -34.96 -6.73 -16.63
C GLY A 97 -35.32 -5.68 -17.68
N GLU A 98 -34.34 -5.16 -18.41
CA GLU A 98 -34.47 -4.20 -19.50
C GLU A 98 -35.19 -4.80 -20.71
N GLN A 99 -34.90 -6.05 -21.08
CA GLN A 99 -35.64 -6.78 -22.11
C GLN A 99 -37.12 -6.92 -21.74
N PHE A 100 -37.42 -7.23 -20.47
CA PHE A 100 -38.79 -7.32 -19.99
C PHE A 100 -39.51 -5.96 -20.05
N VAL A 101 -38.80 -4.86 -19.74
CA VAL A 101 -39.34 -3.50 -19.89
C VAL A 101 -39.68 -3.20 -21.34
N SER A 102 -38.78 -3.52 -22.27
CA SER A 102 -38.98 -3.29 -23.70
C SER A 102 -40.20 -4.06 -24.22
N MET A 103 -40.32 -5.34 -23.87
CA MET A 103 -41.46 -6.17 -24.28
C MET A 103 -42.80 -5.68 -23.71
N GLU A 104 -42.81 -5.19 -22.47
CA GLU A 104 -43.98 -4.58 -21.84
C GLU A 104 -44.38 -3.28 -22.55
N LEU A 105 -43.42 -2.40 -22.83
CA LEU A 105 -43.67 -1.16 -23.57
C LEU A 105 -44.15 -1.42 -25.00
N GLN A 106 -43.64 -2.47 -25.66
CA GLN A 106 -44.11 -2.87 -26.99
C GLN A 106 -45.57 -3.35 -26.97
N LYS A 107 -45.99 -4.11 -25.94
CA LYS A 107 -47.39 -4.50 -25.78
C LYS A 107 -48.28 -3.29 -25.55
N ILE A 108 -47.87 -2.39 -24.66
CA ILE A 108 -48.58 -1.13 -24.40
C ILE A 108 -48.69 -0.30 -25.68
N ALA A 109 -47.61 -0.19 -26.48
CA ALA A 109 -47.63 0.53 -27.74
C ALA A 109 -48.61 -0.08 -28.77
N SER A 110 -48.79 -1.40 -28.76
CA SER A 110 -49.74 -2.07 -29.65
C SER A 110 -51.21 -1.91 -29.21
N GLU A 111 -51.45 -1.75 -27.91
CA GLU A 111 -52.78 -1.56 -27.34
C GLU A 111 -53.20 -0.08 -27.33
N ASP A 112 -52.29 0.81 -26.93
CA ASP A 112 -52.47 2.27 -26.86
C ASP A 112 -51.13 3.01 -27.07
N PRO A 113 -50.82 3.46 -28.30
CA PRO A 113 -49.59 4.16 -28.66
C PRO A 113 -49.31 5.44 -27.86
N GLU A 114 -50.35 6.18 -27.45
CA GLU A 114 -50.20 7.47 -26.76
C GLU A 114 -49.80 7.29 -25.28
N SER A 115 -50.08 6.11 -24.72
CA SER A 115 -49.79 5.81 -23.33
C SER A 115 -48.32 5.45 -23.06
N VAL A 116 -47.55 5.12 -24.10
CA VAL A 116 -46.16 4.63 -24.00
C VAL A 116 -45.27 5.60 -23.22
N ALA A 117 -45.36 6.90 -23.51
CA ALA A 117 -44.56 7.92 -22.83
C ALA A 117 -44.88 8.00 -21.32
N PHE A 118 -46.15 7.86 -20.96
CA PHE A 118 -46.59 7.85 -19.57
C PHE A 118 -46.07 6.63 -18.81
N PHE A 119 -46.17 5.43 -19.41
CA PHE A 119 -45.69 4.20 -18.79
C PHE A 119 -44.16 4.15 -18.66
N ALA A 120 -43.44 4.64 -19.68
CA ALA A 120 -41.99 4.79 -19.63
C ALA A 120 -41.57 5.72 -18.48
N ALA A 121 -42.14 6.93 -18.41
CA ALA A 121 -41.81 7.90 -17.35
C ALA A 121 -42.18 7.38 -15.94
N LYS A 122 -43.34 6.74 -15.80
CA LYS A 122 -43.81 6.16 -14.53
C LYS A 122 -42.87 5.08 -14.01
N LYS A 123 -42.31 4.26 -14.91
CA LYS A 123 -41.38 3.18 -14.54
C LYS A 123 -40.05 3.75 -14.05
N THR A 124 -39.51 4.75 -14.74
CA THR A 124 -38.29 5.47 -14.35
C THR A 124 -38.42 6.13 -12.98
N MET A 125 -39.55 6.80 -12.69
CA MET A 125 -39.79 7.40 -11.38
C MET A 125 -39.86 6.39 -10.23
N ARG A 126 -40.33 5.17 -10.50
CA ARG A 126 -40.46 4.11 -9.50
C ARG A 126 -39.14 3.41 -9.19
N GLN A 127 -38.21 3.43 -10.15
CA GLN A 127 -36.86 2.86 -10.03
C GLN A 127 -35.81 3.86 -9.57
N ALA A 128 -36.11 5.17 -9.59
CA ALA A 128 -35.22 6.19 -9.07
C ALA A 128 -34.91 5.93 -7.58
N PRO A 129 -33.63 5.73 -7.20
CA PRO A 129 -33.29 5.56 -5.80
C PRO A 129 -33.62 6.85 -5.05
N ARG A 130 -34.31 6.72 -3.91
CA ARG A 130 -34.51 7.86 -2.99
C ARG A 130 -33.13 8.26 -2.48
N SER A 131 -32.52 9.26 -3.09
CA SER A 131 -31.19 9.75 -2.72
C SER A 131 -31.25 10.23 -1.27
N VAL A 132 -30.67 9.46 -0.36
CA VAL A 132 -30.40 9.92 1.01
C VAL A 132 -29.20 10.88 0.89
N PRO A 133 -29.33 12.15 1.29
CA PRO A 133 -28.19 13.05 1.26
C PRO A 133 -27.12 12.53 2.21
N LEU A 134 -25.93 12.25 1.69
CA LEU A 134 -24.74 11.93 2.48
C LEU A 134 -24.45 13.14 3.37
N SER A 135 -24.77 13.04 4.66
CA SER A 135 -24.36 14.04 5.63
C SER A 135 -22.84 14.08 5.67
N LEU A 136 -22.32 15.29 5.48
CA LEU A 136 -20.91 15.63 5.45
C LEU A 136 -20.28 15.37 6.84
N THR A 137 -19.86 14.14 7.12
CA THR A 137 -19.05 13.84 8.31
C THR A 137 -17.61 14.27 8.04
N ARG A 138 -17.31 15.52 8.40
CA ARG A 138 -15.95 15.98 8.68
C ARG A 138 -16.00 16.91 9.89
N SER A 139 -15.58 16.43 11.06
CA SER A 139 -14.91 17.28 12.04
C SER A 139 -14.25 16.46 13.17
N ARG A 140 -12.93 16.30 13.00
CA ARG A 140 -11.86 16.42 13.99
C ARG A 140 -11.78 15.44 15.17
N GLY A 141 -10.72 14.62 15.10
CA GLY A 141 -10.07 13.98 16.24
C GLY A 141 -9.54 14.98 17.26
N ARG A 142 -9.51 14.50 18.51
CA ARG A 142 -8.93 15.10 19.71
C ARG A 142 -7.42 15.09 19.66
#